data_AF-A0A2V4A0G3-F1
#
_entry.id   AF-A0A2V4A0G3-F1
#
_cell.length_a   1.000
_cell.length_b   1.000
_cell.length_c   1.000
_cell.angle_alpha   90.00
_cell.angle_beta   90.00
_cell.angle_gamma   90.00
#
_symmetry.space_group_name_H-M   'P 1'
#
loop_
_entity.id
_entity.type
_entity.pdbx_description
1 polymer ?
#
loop_
_entity_poly.entity_id
_entity_poly.type
_entity_poly.pdbx_seq_one_letter_code
_entity_poly.pdbx_strand_id
1 'polypeptide(L)'
;MKFKLLVLALFLSHFTYSQSVKDSLLKKDIVSLVEKMEFMYGYDQTLREYTIYKTFDKSETNRIENLRDSLKMEEISSRQFESEDVKRLIWKKYINPMDAERTERMIEITKKYVFPRVKRIREYYKKDFIDPEFNPLIIFVHSPKEYWKELKELMLNEYKQERINQCQYGYLLWHFTGRKSLQPMLDNGYEMVTENGRTRLKSTCD
;
A
#
# COMPACT_ATOMS: atom_id res chain seq x y z
N MET A 1 11.68 13.60 -41.71
CA MET A 1 12.13 12.50 -40.82
C MET A 1 13.19 12.92 -39.81
N LYS A 2 14.29 13.58 -40.21
CA LYS A 2 15.41 13.93 -39.30
C LYS A 2 15.02 14.78 -38.07
N PHE A 3 14.14 15.76 -38.22
CA PHE A 3 13.68 16.61 -37.11
C PHE A 3 12.79 15.86 -36.10
N LYS A 4 11.92 14.95 -36.58
CA LYS A 4 11.08 14.11 -35.71
C LYS A 4 11.91 13.10 -34.90
N LEU A 5 12.99 12.57 -35.48
CA LEU A 5 13.96 11.70 -34.80
C LEU A 5 14.78 12.48 -33.74
N LEU A 6 15.16 13.72 -34.02
CA LEU A 6 15.85 14.58 -33.05
C LEU A 6 14.96 14.91 -31.85
N VAL A 7 13.70 15.28 -32.10
CA VAL A 7 12.71 15.54 -31.04
C VAL A 7 12.48 14.28 -30.20
N LEU A 8 12.31 13.11 -30.83
CA LEU A 8 12.19 11.84 -30.11
C LEU A 8 13.42 11.53 -29.25
N ALA A 9 14.63 11.74 -29.77
CA ALA A 9 15.87 11.51 -29.03
C ALA A 9 16.04 12.47 -27.83
N LEU A 10 15.65 13.74 -27.99
CA LEU A 10 15.65 14.72 -26.90
C LEU A 10 14.62 14.38 -25.82
N PHE A 11 13.43 13.91 -26.19
CA PHE A 11 12.46 13.44 -25.21
C PHE A 11 12.97 12.22 -24.43
N LEU A 12 13.51 11.21 -25.11
CA LEU A 12 14.02 10.00 -24.47
C LEU A 12 15.18 10.30 -23.49
N SER A 13 16.10 11.20 -23.84
CA SER A 13 17.23 11.55 -22.96
C SER A 13 16.80 12.27 -21.68
N HIS A 14 15.79 13.14 -21.75
CA HIS A 14 15.23 13.81 -20.58
C HIS A 14 14.54 12.85 -19.61
N PHE A 15 13.83 11.84 -20.11
CA PHE A 15 13.20 10.83 -19.26
C PHE A 15 14.24 9.97 -18.53
N THR A 16 15.29 9.51 -19.21
CA THR A 16 16.34 8.68 -18.59
C THR A 16 17.15 9.44 -17.56
N TYR A 17 17.46 10.72 -17.82
CA TYR A 17 18.21 11.56 -16.89
C TYR A 17 17.40 11.88 -15.62
N SER A 18 16.09 12.12 -15.76
CA SER A 18 15.21 12.36 -14.61
C SER A 18 15.14 11.14 -13.70
N GLN A 19 15.06 9.94 -14.27
CA GLN A 19 14.99 8.71 -13.50
C GLN A 19 16.30 8.41 -12.75
N SER A 20 17.46 8.55 -13.40
CA SER A 20 18.76 8.29 -12.77
C SER A 20 19.05 9.25 -11.61
N VAL A 21 18.63 10.51 -11.72
CA VAL A 21 18.72 11.49 -10.62
C VAL A 21 17.85 11.05 -9.44
N LYS A 22 16.61 10.63 -9.68
CA LYS A 22 15.72 10.14 -8.60
C LYS A 22 16.23 8.85 -7.96
N ASP A 23 16.83 7.94 -8.73
CA ASP A 23 17.43 6.71 -8.24
C ASP A 23 18.65 6.99 -7.36
N SER A 24 19.53 7.91 -7.78
CA SER A 24 20.66 8.37 -6.99
C SER A 24 20.22 8.99 -5.65
N LEU A 25 19.17 9.81 -5.71
CA LEU A 25 18.58 10.43 -4.53
C LEU A 25 17.93 9.40 -3.59
N LEU A 26 17.21 8.41 -4.14
CA LEU A 26 16.65 7.31 -3.37
C LEU A 26 17.75 6.50 -2.69
N LYS A 27 18.80 6.13 -3.42
CA LYS A 27 19.95 5.38 -2.87
C LYS A 27 20.61 6.12 -1.71
N LYS A 28 20.76 7.45 -1.83
CA LYS A 28 21.34 8.29 -0.77
C LYS A 28 20.49 8.26 0.50
N ASP A 29 19.17 8.36 0.35
CA ASP A 29 18.24 8.55 1.48
C ASP A 29 17.59 7.22 1.95
N ILE A 30 17.97 6.08 1.37
CA ILE A 30 17.23 4.82 1.49
C ILE A 30 17.02 4.35 2.93
N VAL A 31 18.04 4.47 3.78
CA VAL A 31 17.96 4.00 5.18
C VAL A 31 16.88 4.76 5.93
N SER A 32 16.93 6.10 5.91
CA SER A 32 15.94 6.94 6.59
C SER A 32 14.54 6.79 5.99
N LEU A 33 14.45 6.59 4.67
CA LEU A 33 13.16 6.35 4.01
C LEU A 33 12.53 5.03 4.44
N VAL A 34 13.31 3.95 4.47
CA VAL A 34 12.82 2.63 4.88
C VAL A 34 12.39 2.66 6.35
N GLU A 35 13.24 3.15 7.26
CA GLU A 35 12.90 3.26 8.69
C GLU A 35 11.61 4.05 8.91
N LYS A 36 11.44 5.16 8.18
CA LYS A 36 10.22 5.96 8.22
C LYS A 36 9.00 5.19 7.71
N MET A 37 9.11 4.53 6.57
CA MET A 37 8.00 3.78 5.99
C MET A 37 7.62 2.57 6.83
N GLU A 38 8.59 1.86 7.42
CA GLU A 38 8.34 0.75 8.35
C GLU A 38 7.65 1.22 9.61
N PHE A 39 8.05 2.38 10.17
CA PHE A 39 7.35 2.97 11.31
C PHE A 39 5.89 3.31 10.97
N MET A 40 5.65 3.97 9.83
CA MET A 40 4.29 4.31 9.37
C MET A 40 3.45 3.04 9.17
N TYR A 41 3.99 2.05 8.46
CA TYR A 41 3.32 0.77 8.20
C TYR A 41 3.02 0.02 9.51
N GLY A 42 4.03 -0.16 10.37
CA GLY A 42 3.91 -0.92 11.61
C GLY A 42 2.90 -0.30 12.56
N TYR A 43 2.90 1.02 12.70
CA TYR A 43 1.88 1.71 13.50
C TYR A 43 0.48 1.52 12.92
N ASP A 44 0.30 1.67 11.60
CA ASP A 44 -1.01 1.51 10.96
C ASP A 44 -1.57 0.09 11.20
N GLN A 45 -0.75 -0.95 10.96
CA GLN A 45 -1.16 -2.33 11.18
C GLN A 45 -1.47 -2.58 12.66
N THR A 46 -0.56 -2.20 13.54
CA THR A 46 -0.67 -2.46 14.98
C THR A 46 -1.91 -1.80 15.59
N LEU A 47 -2.23 -0.54 15.24
CA LEU A 47 -3.44 0.09 15.76
C LEU A 47 -4.72 -0.56 15.21
N ARG A 48 -4.73 -0.96 13.93
CA ARG A 48 -5.89 -1.64 13.35
C ARG A 48 -6.09 -3.02 13.96
N GLU A 49 -5.02 -3.79 14.13
CA GLU A 49 -5.02 -5.06 14.87
C GLU A 49 -5.54 -4.87 16.30
N TYR A 50 -5.12 -3.82 17.00
CA TYR A 50 -5.63 -3.52 18.34
C TYR A 50 -7.15 -3.30 18.34
N THR A 51 -7.72 -2.68 17.29
CA THR A 51 -9.19 -2.51 17.20
C THR A 51 -9.97 -3.82 17.07
N ILE A 52 -9.29 -4.91 16.72
CA ILE A 52 -9.87 -6.26 16.51
C ILE A 52 -9.52 -7.18 17.69
N TYR A 53 -8.25 -7.24 18.08
CA TYR A 53 -7.73 -8.20 19.04
C TYR A 53 -7.54 -7.63 20.46
N LYS A 54 -7.65 -6.30 20.62
CA LYS A 54 -7.41 -5.55 21.88
C LYS A 54 -6.08 -5.88 22.55
N THR A 55 -5.04 -6.13 21.74
CA THR A 55 -3.69 -6.37 22.21
C THR A 55 -2.69 -5.75 21.25
N PHE A 56 -1.55 -5.32 21.80
CA PHE A 56 -0.37 -4.92 21.04
C PHE A 56 0.65 -6.06 20.88
N ASP A 57 0.36 -7.21 21.49
CA ASP A 57 1.23 -8.39 21.43
C ASP A 57 0.97 -9.17 20.13
N LYS A 58 1.93 -9.10 19.21
CA LYS A 58 1.87 -9.82 17.93
C LYS A 58 1.85 -11.35 18.11
N SER A 59 2.42 -11.88 19.19
CA SER A 59 2.36 -13.32 19.45
C SER A 59 0.92 -13.78 19.72
N GLU A 60 0.15 -12.94 20.41
CA GLU A 60 -1.28 -13.20 20.65
C GLU A 60 -2.12 -13.03 19.39
N THR A 61 -1.88 -12.01 18.57
CA THR A 61 -2.61 -11.87 17.29
C THR A 61 -2.31 -13.05 16.37
N ASN A 62 -1.05 -13.47 16.25
CA ASN A 62 -0.66 -14.67 15.50
C ASN A 62 -1.31 -15.94 16.04
N ARG A 63 -1.39 -16.11 17.37
CA ARG A 63 -2.06 -17.27 17.98
C ARG A 63 -3.53 -17.34 17.56
N ILE A 64 -4.23 -16.20 17.59
CA ILE A 64 -5.65 -16.09 17.22
C ILE A 64 -5.85 -16.35 15.72
N GLU A 65 -5.01 -15.77 14.87
CA GLU A 65 -5.10 -15.91 13.41
C GLU A 65 -4.89 -17.34 12.94
N ASN A 66 -4.09 -18.12 13.68
CA ASN A 66 -3.85 -19.55 13.42
C ASN A 66 -4.97 -20.48 13.93
N LEU A 67 -6.01 -19.95 14.57
CA LEU A 67 -7.18 -20.74 14.96
C LEU A 67 -8.05 -21.11 13.75
N ARG A 68 -8.82 -22.19 13.91
CA ARG A 68 -9.92 -22.52 12.98
C ARG A 68 -10.93 -21.37 12.94
N ASP A 69 -11.53 -21.12 11.78
CA ASP A 69 -12.39 -19.95 11.56
C ASP A 69 -13.49 -19.77 12.62
N SER A 70 -14.15 -20.84 13.06
CA SER A 70 -15.18 -20.74 14.11
C SER A 70 -14.61 -20.24 15.45
N LEU A 71 -13.45 -20.76 15.87
CA LEU A 71 -12.79 -20.40 17.12
C LEU A 71 -12.17 -19.01 17.05
N LYS A 72 -11.59 -18.65 15.90
CA LYS A 72 -11.08 -17.30 15.63
C LYS A 72 -12.19 -16.26 15.77
N MET A 73 -13.36 -16.52 15.18
CA MET A 73 -14.51 -15.61 15.26
C MET A 73 -15.06 -15.50 16.69
N GLU A 74 -15.10 -16.61 17.43
CA GLU A 74 -15.49 -16.62 18.84
C GLU A 74 -14.53 -15.76 19.69
N GLU A 75 -13.22 -15.95 19.53
CA GLU A 75 -12.22 -15.20 20.29
C GLU A 75 -12.16 -13.70 19.91
N ILE A 76 -12.33 -13.35 18.63
CA ILE A 76 -12.45 -11.94 18.23
C ILE A 76 -13.73 -11.33 18.81
N SER A 77 -14.84 -12.07 18.82
CA SER A 77 -16.13 -11.57 19.32
C SER A 77 -16.10 -11.32 20.82
N SER A 78 -15.43 -12.17 21.60
CA SER A 78 -15.28 -11.97 23.05
C SER A 78 -14.37 -10.78 23.42
N ARG A 79 -13.60 -10.28 22.46
CA ARG A 79 -12.68 -9.14 22.62
C ARG A 79 -13.22 -7.85 22.02
N GLN A 80 -14.50 -7.74 21.70
CA GLN A 80 -15.04 -6.48 21.16
C GLN A 80 -15.00 -5.34 22.19
N PHE A 81 -15.00 -4.10 21.70
CA PHE A 81 -15.18 -2.94 22.55
C PHE A 81 -16.64 -2.89 23.01
N GLU A 82 -16.87 -2.89 24.32
CA GLU A 82 -18.21 -2.66 24.88
C GLU A 82 -18.67 -1.21 24.63
N SER A 83 -17.74 -0.26 24.60
CA SER A 83 -18.01 1.15 24.35
C SER A 83 -17.73 1.53 22.89
N GLU A 84 -18.80 1.78 22.14
CA GLU A 84 -18.71 2.34 20.78
C GLU A 84 -18.07 3.74 20.76
N ASP A 85 -18.19 4.51 21.84
CA ASP A 85 -17.55 5.83 21.96
C ASP A 85 -16.04 5.72 22.06
N VAL A 86 -15.51 4.76 22.82
CA VAL A 86 -14.07 4.48 22.87
C VAL A 86 -13.55 4.05 21.51
N LYS A 87 -14.27 3.14 20.82
CA LYS A 87 -13.92 2.71 19.47
C LYS A 87 -13.88 3.90 18.50
N ARG A 88 -14.90 4.75 18.52
CA ARG A 88 -14.97 5.97 17.68
C ARG A 88 -13.85 6.95 18.02
N LEU A 89 -13.51 7.12 19.30
CA LEU A 89 -12.39 7.95 19.74
C LEU A 89 -11.07 7.43 19.16
N ILE A 90 -10.82 6.12 19.22
CA ILE A 90 -9.59 5.50 18.68
C ILE A 90 -9.42 5.86 17.20
N TRP A 91 -10.46 5.61 16.40
CA TRP A 91 -10.47 5.94 14.98
C TRP A 91 -10.27 7.44 14.72
N LYS A 92 -11.02 8.28 15.43
CA LYS A 92 -11.01 9.73 15.23
C LYS A 92 -9.69 10.39 15.66
N LYS A 93 -9.03 9.89 16.70
CA LYS A 93 -7.87 10.54 17.32
C LYS A 93 -6.54 9.93 16.95
N TYR A 94 -6.49 8.65 16.61
CA TYR A 94 -5.21 7.94 16.41
C TYR A 94 -5.08 7.32 15.03
N ILE A 95 -6.15 6.79 14.43
CA ILE A 95 -6.05 6.14 13.12
C ILE A 95 -6.20 7.17 11.99
N ASN A 96 -7.37 7.81 11.85
CA ASN A 96 -7.65 8.69 10.71
C ASN A 96 -6.68 9.87 10.55
N PRO A 97 -6.26 10.58 11.62
CA PRO A 97 -5.29 11.66 11.48
C PRO A 97 -3.92 11.17 11.00
N MET A 98 -3.50 9.99 11.47
CA MET A 98 -2.23 9.38 11.06
C MET A 98 -2.31 8.86 9.62
N ASP A 99 -3.43 8.25 9.21
CA ASP A 99 -3.67 7.85 7.82
C ASP A 99 -3.51 9.06 6.87
N ALA A 100 -4.04 10.23 7.25
CA ALA A 100 -3.92 11.47 6.46
C ALA A 100 -2.46 11.94 6.35
N GLU A 101 -1.78 12.11 7.49
CA GLU A 101 -0.38 12.55 7.55
C GLU A 101 0.55 11.62 6.75
N ARG A 102 0.33 10.31 6.85
CA ARG A 102 1.14 9.29 6.17
C ARG A 102 0.84 9.23 4.68
N THR A 103 -0.41 9.46 4.29
CA THR A 103 -0.80 9.61 2.90
C THR A 103 -0.08 10.79 2.26
N GLU A 104 -0.13 11.97 2.88
CA GLU A 104 0.60 13.16 2.42
C GLU A 104 2.09 12.87 2.29
N ARG A 105 2.66 12.26 3.32
CA ARG A 105 4.07 11.93 3.33
C ARG A 105 4.46 10.95 2.23
N MET A 106 3.64 9.94 1.95
CA MET A 106 3.89 8.99 0.88
C MET A 106 3.68 9.58 -0.51
N ILE A 107 2.78 10.55 -0.67
CA ILE A 107 2.65 11.35 -1.90
C ILE A 107 3.94 12.15 -2.14
N GLU A 108 4.47 12.83 -1.11
CA GLU A 108 5.73 13.57 -1.21
C GLU A 108 6.90 12.64 -1.60
N ILE A 109 7.01 11.49 -0.93
CA ILE A 109 8.03 10.50 -1.21
C ILE A 109 7.91 10.03 -2.67
N THR A 110 6.69 9.71 -3.12
CA THR A 110 6.46 9.23 -4.49
C THR A 110 6.82 10.29 -5.53
N LYS A 111 6.42 11.55 -5.33
CA LYS A 111 6.77 12.64 -6.26
C LYS A 111 8.29 12.85 -6.33
N LYS A 112 8.97 12.84 -5.18
CA LYS A 112 10.41 13.13 -5.09
C LYS A 112 11.29 11.97 -5.55
N TYR A 113 10.99 10.75 -5.10
CA TYR A 113 11.86 9.58 -5.25
C TYR A 113 11.35 8.54 -6.23
N VAL A 114 10.14 8.73 -6.79
CA VAL A 114 9.34 7.66 -7.42
C VAL A 114 8.77 6.72 -6.36
N PHE A 115 7.64 6.04 -6.64
CA PHE A 115 7.06 5.12 -5.67
C PHE A 115 8.07 4.03 -5.26
N PRO A 116 8.48 3.97 -3.98
CA PRO A 116 9.50 3.05 -3.51
C PRO A 116 8.88 1.67 -3.24
N ARG A 117 8.39 0.97 -4.27
CA ARG A 117 7.89 -0.41 -4.09
C ARG A 117 8.97 -1.32 -3.49
N VAL A 118 8.56 -2.39 -2.79
CA VAL A 118 9.48 -3.34 -2.13
C VAL A 118 10.64 -3.77 -3.03
N LYS A 119 10.36 -4.18 -4.28
CA LYS A 119 11.39 -4.58 -5.25
C LYS A 119 12.45 -3.49 -5.45
N ARG A 120 12.03 -2.23 -5.61
CA ARG A 120 12.90 -1.07 -5.81
C ARG A 120 13.68 -0.71 -4.54
N ILE A 121 13.05 -0.81 -3.36
CA ILE A 121 13.74 -0.63 -2.08
C ILE A 121 14.91 -1.63 -1.97
N ARG A 122 14.67 -2.91 -2.28
CA ARG A 122 15.67 -3.98 -2.14
C ARG A 122 16.85 -3.85 -3.12
N GLU A 123 16.76 -3.02 -4.16
CA GLU A 123 17.91 -2.67 -4.99
C GLU A 123 19.00 -1.94 -4.18
N TYR A 124 18.61 -1.11 -3.20
CA TYR A 124 19.51 -0.25 -2.42
C TYR A 124 19.57 -0.57 -0.93
N TYR A 125 18.51 -1.14 -0.35
CA TYR A 125 18.43 -1.53 1.07
C TYR A 125 18.62 -3.04 1.21
N LYS A 126 19.72 -3.45 1.85
CA LYS A 126 20.12 -4.86 1.96
C LYS A 126 19.81 -5.51 3.30
N LYS A 127 19.36 -4.74 4.29
CA LYS A 127 18.88 -5.28 5.56
C LYS A 127 17.48 -5.86 5.37
N ASP A 128 17.11 -6.76 6.27
CA ASP A 128 15.74 -7.23 6.35
C ASP A 128 14.82 -6.17 6.94
N PHE A 129 13.55 -6.26 6.54
CA PHE A 129 12.50 -5.45 7.11
C PHE A 129 12.19 -5.97 8.52
N ILE A 130 11.81 -5.05 9.41
CA ILE A 130 11.36 -5.36 10.76
C ILE A 130 10.11 -6.26 10.69
N ASP A 131 9.20 -5.92 9.77
CA ASP A 131 8.02 -6.73 9.46
C ASP A 131 8.21 -7.41 8.09
N PRO A 132 8.20 -8.75 7.98
CA PRO A 132 8.35 -9.45 6.71
C PRO A 132 7.19 -9.17 5.73
N GLU A 133 6.04 -8.72 6.21
CA GLU A 133 4.87 -8.35 5.40
C GLU A 133 4.90 -6.89 4.94
N PHE A 134 5.95 -6.13 5.32
CA PHE A 134 6.08 -4.72 4.99
C PHE A 134 5.87 -4.44 3.49
N ASN A 135 4.85 -3.62 3.20
CA ASN A 135 4.54 -3.19 1.85
C ASN A 135 4.07 -1.73 1.84
N PRO A 136 4.85 -0.79 1.26
CA PRO A 136 4.49 0.63 1.18
C PRO A 136 3.15 0.91 0.51
N LEU A 137 2.66 0.00 -0.34
CA LEU A 137 1.36 0.12 -1.01
C LEU A 137 0.21 0.21 0.00
N ILE A 138 0.34 -0.44 1.15
CA ILE A 138 -0.70 -0.51 2.18
C ILE A 138 -0.96 0.85 2.82
N ILE A 139 0.03 1.74 2.88
CA ILE A 139 -0.18 3.10 3.38
C ILE A 139 -1.21 3.84 2.49
N PHE A 140 -1.16 3.64 1.17
CA PHE A 140 -2.16 4.21 0.27
C PHE A 140 -3.52 3.52 0.34
N VAL A 141 -3.58 2.24 0.69
CA VAL A 141 -4.85 1.52 0.91
C VAL A 141 -5.65 2.18 2.05
N HIS A 142 -4.97 2.74 3.04
CA HIS A 142 -5.58 3.41 4.19
C HIS A 142 -5.94 4.88 3.94
N SER A 143 -5.62 5.43 2.77
CA SER A 143 -5.75 6.86 2.53
C SER A 143 -7.18 7.38 2.68
N PRO A 144 -7.37 8.53 3.36
CA PRO A 144 -8.64 9.22 3.44
C PRO A 144 -9.18 9.66 2.07
N LYS A 145 -10.50 9.88 1.99
CA LYS A 145 -11.22 10.16 0.74
C LYS A 145 -10.75 11.43 0.03
N GLU A 146 -10.35 12.42 0.81
CA GLU A 146 -9.84 13.70 0.31
C GLU A 146 -8.61 13.53 -0.61
N TYR A 147 -7.81 12.48 -0.43
CA TYR A 147 -6.62 12.21 -1.26
C TYR A 147 -6.91 11.33 -2.48
N TRP A 148 -8.09 10.68 -2.56
CA TRP A 148 -8.36 9.66 -3.58
C TRP A 148 -8.24 10.18 -5.01
N LYS A 149 -8.58 11.44 -5.27
CA LYS A 149 -8.43 12.04 -6.61
C LYS A 149 -6.96 12.12 -7.01
N GLU A 150 -6.14 12.70 -6.15
CA GLU A 150 -4.70 12.82 -6.38
C GLU A 150 -4.03 11.46 -6.49
N LEU A 151 -4.38 10.52 -5.61
CA LEU A 151 -3.80 9.17 -5.63
C LEU A 151 -4.15 8.40 -6.90
N LYS A 152 -5.36 8.57 -7.45
CA LYS A 152 -5.71 7.96 -8.75
C LYS A 152 -4.80 8.46 -9.87
N GLU A 153 -4.55 9.77 -9.91
CA GLU A 153 -3.68 10.39 -10.93
C GLU A 153 -2.22 9.96 -10.73
N LEU A 154 -1.72 10.02 -9.49
CA LEU A 154 -0.37 9.64 -9.13
C LEU A 154 -0.09 8.17 -9.47
N MET A 155 -0.96 7.26 -9.05
CA MET A 155 -0.76 5.82 -9.23
C MET A 155 -1.01 5.37 -10.67
N LEU A 156 -1.86 6.07 -11.43
CA LEU A 156 -1.96 5.88 -12.88
C LEU A 156 -0.64 6.22 -13.57
N ASN A 157 0.04 7.30 -13.13
CA ASN A 157 1.35 7.64 -13.66
C ASN A 157 2.42 6.58 -13.31
N GLU A 158 2.45 6.11 -12.07
CA GLU A 158 3.38 5.04 -11.67
C GLU A 158 3.13 3.75 -12.45
N TYR A 159 1.87 3.41 -12.73
CA TYR A 159 1.49 2.27 -13.57
C TYR A 159 1.92 2.43 -15.02
N LYS A 160 1.60 3.57 -15.66
CA LYS A 160 2.00 3.87 -17.05
C LYS A 160 3.50 3.87 -17.28
N GLN A 161 4.26 4.05 -16.21
CA GLN A 161 5.71 4.05 -16.21
C GLN A 161 6.31 2.72 -15.72
N GLU A 162 5.48 1.67 -15.60
CA GLU A 162 5.86 0.29 -15.23
C GLU A 162 6.50 0.16 -13.83
N ARG A 163 6.23 1.13 -12.96
CA ARG A 163 6.79 1.23 -11.59
C ARG A 163 5.94 0.50 -10.57
N ILE A 164 4.69 0.23 -10.91
CA ILE A 164 3.81 -0.75 -10.26
C ILE A 164 3.19 -1.64 -11.34
N ASN A 165 2.83 -2.88 -10.98
CA ASN A 165 2.18 -3.79 -11.91
C ASN A 165 0.66 -3.50 -12.00
N GLN A 166 0.00 -4.15 -12.97
CA GLN A 166 -1.43 -3.97 -13.23
C GLN A 166 -2.28 -4.29 -11.99
N CYS A 167 -1.97 -5.37 -11.27
CA CYS A 167 -2.71 -5.80 -10.10
C CYS A 167 -2.57 -4.83 -8.93
N GLN A 168 -1.37 -4.31 -8.68
CA GLN A 168 -1.13 -3.26 -7.68
C GLN A 168 -1.96 -2.01 -7.99
N TYR A 169 -2.03 -1.61 -9.26
CA TYR A 169 -2.85 -0.49 -9.69
C TYR A 169 -4.36 -0.76 -9.51
N GLY A 170 -4.84 -1.93 -9.95
CA GLY A 170 -6.23 -2.35 -9.80
C GLY A 170 -6.69 -2.40 -8.33
N TYR A 171 -5.84 -2.96 -7.47
CA TYR A 171 -6.09 -3.04 -6.04
C TYR A 171 -6.20 -1.66 -5.39
N LEU A 172 -5.30 -0.75 -5.72
CA LEU A 172 -5.37 0.63 -5.23
C LEU A 172 -6.62 1.36 -5.75
N LEU A 173 -6.94 1.22 -7.04
CA LEU A 173 -8.11 1.85 -7.64
C LEU A 173 -9.42 1.37 -6.99
N TRP A 174 -9.48 0.09 -6.63
CA TRP A 174 -10.59 -0.48 -5.86
C TRP A 174 -10.77 0.21 -4.50
N HIS A 175 -9.69 0.46 -3.76
CA HIS A 175 -9.75 1.23 -2.52
C HIS A 175 -10.14 2.69 -2.75
N PHE A 176 -9.54 3.37 -3.73
CA PHE A 176 -9.84 4.78 -4.06
C PHE A 176 -11.22 5.03 -4.67
N THR A 177 -11.98 3.97 -4.95
CA THR A 177 -13.38 4.02 -5.38
C THR A 177 -14.34 3.59 -4.26
N GLY A 178 -13.81 3.40 -3.05
CA GLY A 178 -14.58 3.00 -1.87
C GLY A 178 -15.07 1.56 -1.92
N ARG A 179 -14.42 0.70 -2.71
CA ARG A 179 -14.70 -0.74 -2.79
C ARG A 179 -16.13 -1.09 -3.18
N LYS A 180 -16.82 -0.20 -3.89
CA LYS A 180 -18.24 -0.35 -4.27
C LYS A 180 -18.49 -1.46 -5.29
N SER A 181 -17.47 -1.86 -6.03
CA SER A 181 -17.50 -2.91 -7.05
C SER A 181 -16.12 -3.53 -7.19
N LEU A 182 -16.02 -4.80 -7.57
CA LEU A 182 -14.74 -5.45 -7.91
C LEU A 182 -14.22 -5.04 -9.30
N GLN A 183 -15.00 -4.31 -10.10
CA GLN A 183 -14.66 -3.95 -11.47
C GLN A 183 -13.26 -3.33 -11.62
N PRO A 184 -12.80 -2.41 -10.75
CA PRO A 184 -11.45 -1.87 -10.84
C PRO A 184 -10.35 -2.94 -10.76
N MET A 185 -10.56 -4.02 -10.01
CA MET A 185 -9.63 -5.13 -9.96
C MET A 185 -9.77 -6.02 -11.20
N LEU A 186 -11.00 -6.34 -11.61
CA LEU A 186 -11.27 -7.19 -12.77
C LEU A 186 -10.74 -6.59 -14.08
N ASP A 187 -10.80 -5.26 -14.22
CA ASP A 187 -10.22 -4.54 -15.36
C ASP A 187 -8.67 -4.50 -15.31
N ASN A 188 -8.08 -4.89 -14.19
CA ASN A 188 -6.66 -4.69 -13.88
C ASN A 188 -5.98 -5.93 -13.29
N GLY A 189 -6.00 -7.03 -14.04
CA GLY A 189 -5.18 -8.21 -13.74
C GLY A 189 -5.75 -9.10 -12.64
N TYR A 190 -7.05 -9.02 -12.36
CA TYR A 190 -7.73 -9.99 -11.51
C TYR A 190 -8.84 -10.70 -12.26
N GLU A 191 -9.10 -11.94 -11.87
CA GLU A 191 -10.17 -12.76 -12.42
C GLU A 191 -10.96 -13.45 -11.30
N MET A 192 -12.23 -13.75 -11.59
CA MET A 192 -13.05 -14.59 -10.72
C MET A 192 -12.82 -16.06 -11.11
N VAL A 193 -12.28 -16.85 -10.19
CA VAL A 193 -12.02 -18.28 -10.39
C VAL A 193 -12.88 -19.08 -9.44
N THR A 194 -13.47 -20.17 -9.92
CA THR A 194 -14.19 -21.13 -9.08
C THR A 194 -13.31 -22.35 -8.85
N GLU A 195 -12.93 -22.57 -7.59
CA GLU A 195 -12.13 -23.72 -7.17
C GLU A 195 -12.82 -24.41 -6.00
N ASN A 196 -13.01 -25.73 -6.07
CA ASN A 196 -13.69 -26.52 -5.04
C ASN A 196 -15.07 -25.97 -4.64
N GLY A 197 -15.84 -25.49 -5.63
CA GLY A 197 -17.17 -24.92 -5.43
C GLY A 197 -17.17 -23.53 -4.77
N ARG A 198 -16.02 -22.89 -4.58
CA ARG A 198 -15.90 -21.54 -4.04
C ARG A 198 -15.36 -20.58 -5.09
N THR A 199 -16.09 -19.49 -5.33
CA THR A 199 -15.63 -18.42 -6.21
C THR A 199 -14.74 -17.46 -5.42
N ARG A 200 -13.54 -17.19 -5.94
CA ARG A 200 -12.56 -16.28 -5.35
C ARG A 200 -11.95 -15.38 -6.41
N LEU A 201 -11.55 -14.18 -5.99
CA LEU A 201 -10.77 -13.28 -6.82
C LEU A 201 -9.30 -13.75 -6.81
N LYS A 202 -8.69 -13.87 -7.99
CA LYS A 202 -7.31 -14.32 -8.16
C LYS A 202 -6.52 -13.29 -8.96
N SER A 203 -5.29 -12.98 -8.53
CA SER A 203 -4.34 -12.16 -9.27
C SER A 203 -3.81 -12.93 -10.47
N THR A 204 -3.75 -12.30 -11.64
CA THR A 204 -3.07 -12.79 -12.84
C THR A 204 -1.68 -12.19 -13.02
N CYS A 205 -1.26 -11.29 -12.11
CA CYS A 205 0.10 -10.74 -12.10
C CYS A 205 1.03 -11.57 -11.23
N ASP A 206 2.29 -11.64 -11.66
CA ASP A 206 3.43 -12.21 -10.92
C ASP A 206 3.92 -11.31 -9.77
#